data_AF-A0A060XU45-F1
#
_entry.id   AF-A0A060XU45-F1
#
_cell.length_a   1.000
_cell.length_b   1.000
_cell.length_c   1.000
_cell.angle_alpha   90.00
_cell.angle_beta   90.00
_cell.angle_gamma   90.00
#
_symmetry.space_group_name_H-M   'P 1'
#
loop_
_entity.id
_entity.type
_entity.pdbx_description
1 polymer ?
#
loop_
_entity_poly.entity_id
_entity_poly.type
_entity_poly.pdbx_seq_one_letter_code
_entity_poly.pdbx_strand_id
1 'polypeptide(L)'
;MHGLMFTLRASSVWPCAYQRLGNVLLPRYISKMSGDPNWLPPADREQLLMELKATGWVEVEERDAIYKELHFKTFNQAFGFMSRVALQAEKMNHHPEWFNVYNKVQITLTTHDCGGLSKRDIKMAKFIDKVTLSM
;
A
#
# COMPACT_ATOMS: atom_id res chain seq x y z
N MET A 1 -17.53 -40.17 44.96
CA MET A 1 -16.38 -39.64 44.20
C MET A 1 -16.75 -39.59 42.74
N HIS A 2 -17.22 -38.44 42.24
CA HIS A 2 -17.50 -38.23 40.81
C HIS A 2 -16.86 -36.90 40.44
N GLY A 3 -15.71 -36.96 39.78
CA GLY A 3 -15.03 -35.80 39.24
C GLY A 3 -15.71 -35.35 37.95
N LEU A 4 -16.27 -34.14 37.95
CA LEU A 4 -16.64 -33.48 36.70
C LEU A 4 -15.37 -33.01 35.99
N MET A 5 -15.06 -33.63 34.86
CA MET A 5 -14.13 -33.09 33.88
C MET A 5 -14.74 -31.84 33.24
N PHE A 6 -14.08 -30.70 33.38
CA PHE A 6 -14.29 -29.53 32.55
C PHE A 6 -13.74 -29.81 31.15
N THR A 7 -14.60 -29.90 30.15
CA THR A 7 -14.21 -29.88 28.74
C THR A 7 -14.12 -28.43 28.27
N LEU A 8 -12.88 -27.94 28.07
CA LEU A 8 -12.63 -26.69 27.35
C LEU A 8 -12.95 -26.89 25.87
N ARG A 9 -14.09 -26.37 25.42
CA ARG A 9 -14.45 -26.30 24.00
C ARG A 9 -13.88 -25.00 23.42
N ALA A 10 -12.62 -25.03 22.99
CA ALA A 10 -12.05 -23.96 22.18
C ALA A 10 -12.55 -24.11 20.73
N SER A 11 -13.68 -23.49 20.40
CA SER A 11 -14.11 -23.29 19.01
C SER A 11 -13.78 -21.86 18.59
N SER A 12 -12.52 -21.61 18.26
CA SER A 12 -12.14 -20.54 17.36
C SER A 12 -11.61 -21.20 16.10
N VAL A 13 -12.45 -21.32 15.08
CA VAL A 13 -12.00 -21.65 13.72
C VAL A 13 -11.37 -20.39 13.18
N TRP A 14 -10.08 -20.23 13.40
CA TRP A 14 -9.29 -19.20 12.71
C TRP A 14 -9.22 -19.63 11.23
N PRO A 15 -9.54 -18.77 10.26
CA PRO A 15 -9.33 -19.12 8.87
C PRO A 15 -7.85 -19.43 8.66
N CYS A 16 -7.56 -20.60 8.12
CA CYS A 16 -6.21 -21.03 7.78
C CYS A 16 -5.56 -19.95 6.90
N ALA A 17 -4.50 -19.30 7.40
CA ALA A 17 -3.83 -18.15 6.78
C ALA A 17 -3.20 -18.45 5.40
N TYR A 18 -3.22 -19.71 4.98
CA TYR A 18 -2.51 -20.24 3.84
C TYR A 18 -3.43 -21.09 2.96
N GLN A 19 -3.30 -20.93 1.64
CA GLN A 19 -4.01 -21.73 0.65
C GLN A 19 -2.99 -22.52 -0.18
N ARG A 20 -3.28 -23.80 -0.44
CA ARG A 20 -2.38 -24.71 -1.15
C ARG A 20 -2.64 -24.63 -2.65
N LEU A 21 -1.63 -24.24 -3.43
CA LEU A 21 -1.63 -24.26 -4.90
C LEU A 21 -0.51 -25.20 -5.35
N GLY A 22 -0.86 -26.41 -5.81
CA GLY A 22 0.12 -27.45 -6.11
C GLY A 22 0.87 -27.91 -4.85
N ASN A 23 2.21 -27.96 -4.92
CA ASN A 23 3.09 -28.34 -3.80
C ASN A 23 3.53 -27.16 -2.91
N VAL A 24 3.07 -25.94 -3.19
CA VAL A 24 3.47 -24.74 -2.46
C VAL A 24 2.32 -24.24 -1.59
N LEU A 25 2.62 -24.00 -0.33
CA LEU A 25 1.77 -23.27 0.60
C LEU A 25 2.05 -21.77 0.34
N LEU A 26 1.01 -21.00 0.00
CA LEU A 26 1.10 -19.54 -0.12
C LEU A 26 0.12 -18.85 0.84
N PRO A 27 0.50 -17.73 1.48
CA PRO A 27 -0.44 -16.88 2.19
C PRO A 27 -1.58 -16.52 1.25
N ARG A 28 -2.83 -16.58 1.73
CA ARG A 28 -4.03 -16.36 0.90
C ARG A 28 -4.02 -15.02 0.15
N TYR A 29 -3.28 -14.04 0.67
CA TYR A 29 -3.03 -12.74 0.07
C TYR A 29 -2.32 -12.81 -1.30
N ILE A 30 -1.40 -13.75 -1.50
CA ILE A 30 -0.61 -13.88 -2.74
C ILE A 30 -1.45 -14.44 -3.90
N SER A 31 -2.51 -15.21 -3.61
CA SER A 31 -3.26 -15.92 -4.67
C SER A 31 -4.14 -15.00 -5.52
N LYS A 32 -4.54 -13.82 -5.02
CA LYS A 32 -5.34 -12.84 -5.78
C LYS A 32 -4.46 -11.93 -6.64
N MET A 33 -3.22 -11.69 -6.19
CA MET A 33 -2.28 -10.74 -6.79
C MET A 33 -1.64 -11.23 -8.08
N SER A 34 -1.27 -12.51 -8.12
CA SER A 34 -0.55 -13.10 -9.25
C SER A 34 -1.34 -13.17 -10.57
N GLY A 35 -2.66 -12.95 -10.53
CA GLY A 35 -3.52 -12.94 -11.72
C GLY A 35 -3.78 -11.54 -12.32
N ASP A 36 -3.40 -10.46 -11.63
CA ASP A 36 -3.62 -9.10 -12.13
C ASP A 36 -2.41 -8.62 -12.95
N PRO A 37 -2.58 -8.20 -14.22
CA PRO A 37 -1.49 -7.73 -15.06
C PRO A 37 -0.79 -6.47 -14.53
N ASN A 38 -1.39 -5.76 -13.57
CA ASN A 38 -0.84 -4.55 -12.98
C ASN A 38 -0.02 -4.82 -11.71
N TRP A 39 -0.13 -6.00 -11.11
CA TRP A 39 0.60 -6.36 -9.89
C TRP A 39 2.10 -6.23 -10.09
N LEU A 40 2.80 -5.78 -9.04
CA LEU A 40 4.24 -5.62 -9.07
C LEU A 40 4.93 -6.96 -8.71
N PRO A 41 5.52 -7.67 -9.69
CA PRO A 41 6.14 -8.96 -9.39
C PRO A 41 7.40 -8.76 -8.52
N PRO A 42 7.79 -9.76 -7.71
CA PRO A 42 8.95 -9.66 -6.82
C PRO A 42 10.25 -9.23 -7.51
N ALA A 43 10.45 -9.62 -8.78
CA ALA A 43 11.65 -9.28 -9.54
C ALA A 43 11.84 -7.77 -9.75
N ASP A 44 10.76 -7.04 -10.04
CA ASP A 44 10.81 -5.59 -10.27
C ASP A 44 10.67 -4.80 -8.95
N ARG A 45 10.08 -5.43 -7.93
CA ARG A 45 9.68 -4.79 -6.67
C ARG A 45 10.88 -4.23 -5.90
N GLU A 46 11.93 -5.01 -5.72
CA GLU A 46 13.08 -4.61 -4.88
C GLU A 46 13.74 -3.33 -5.40
N GLN A 47 14.07 -3.31 -6.71
CA GLN A 47 14.73 -2.16 -7.33
C GLN A 47 13.85 -0.90 -7.28
N LEU A 48 12.57 -1.02 -7.62
CA LEU A 48 11.67 0.14 -7.65
C LEU A 48 11.40 0.69 -6.24
N LEU A 49 11.27 -0.18 -5.24
CA LEU A 49 11.11 0.26 -3.86
C LEU A 49 12.40 0.87 -3.30
N MET A 50 13.57 0.36 -3.68
CA MET A 50 14.84 0.96 -3.30
C MET A 50 14.97 2.41 -3.81
N GLU A 51 14.58 2.66 -5.07
CA GLU A 51 14.54 4.02 -5.65
C GLU A 51 13.60 4.95 -4.87
N LEU A 52 12.40 4.48 -4.52
CA LEU A 52 11.43 5.28 -3.76
C LEU A 52 11.86 5.49 -2.30
N LYS A 53 12.52 4.51 -1.70
CA LYS A 53 13.12 4.65 -0.36
C LYS A 53 14.18 5.74 -0.34
N ALA A 54 14.99 5.85 -1.39
CA ALA A 54 15.99 6.91 -1.53
C ALA A 54 15.36 8.32 -1.58
N THR A 55 14.09 8.45 -1.98
CA THR A 55 13.35 9.71 -1.96
C THR A 55 12.45 9.87 -0.73
N GLY A 56 12.51 8.96 0.25
CA GLY A 56 11.80 9.07 1.54
C GLY A 56 10.44 8.38 1.60
N TRP A 57 10.10 7.52 0.64
CA TRP A 57 8.97 6.59 0.79
C TRP A 57 9.35 5.42 1.71
N VAL A 58 8.38 4.90 2.44
CA VAL A 58 8.53 3.72 3.30
C VAL A 58 7.42 2.71 3.00
N GLU A 59 7.66 1.43 3.26
CA GLU A 59 6.61 0.42 3.21
C GLU A 59 5.75 0.50 4.48
N VAL A 60 4.44 0.27 4.35
CA VAL A 60 3.52 0.24 5.48
C VAL A 60 3.57 -1.14 6.14
N GLU A 61 3.65 -1.19 7.46
CA GLU A 61 3.58 -2.46 8.20
C GLU A 61 2.22 -3.13 7.99
N GLU A 62 2.22 -4.46 7.81
CA GLU A 62 1.01 -5.30 7.67
C GLU A 62 0.11 -4.98 6.46
N ARG A 63 0.51 -4.08 5.57
CA ARG A 63 -0.24 -3.70 4.36
C ARG A 63 0.69 -3.56 3.16
N ASP A 64 0.32 -4.13 2.02
CA ASP A 64 1.09 -3.94 0.78
C ASP A 64 0.83 -2.56 0.18
N ALA A 65 1.46 -1.56 0.78
CA ALA A 65 1.33 -0.15 0.46
C ALA A 65 2.65 0.58 0.74
N ILE A 66 2.80 1.75 0.13
CA ILE A 66 3.89 2.68 0.42
C ILE A 66 3.34 3.98 1.01
N TYR A 67 4.10 4.58 1.91
CA TYR A 67 3.76 5.79 2.63
C TYR A 67 4.85 6.85 2.49
N LYS A 68 4.44 8.11 2.43
CA LYS A 68 5.35 9.26 2.55
C LYS A 68 4.65 10.43 3.21
N GLU A 69 5.41 11.16 4.02
CA GLU A 69 4.98 12.40 4.64
C GLU A 69 5.73 13.59 4.03
N LEU A 70 4.99 14.62 3.64
CA LEU A 70 5.52 15.85 3.05
C LEU A 70 5.19 17.05 3.93
N HIS A 71 6.14 17.97 4.04
CA HIS A 71 6.02 19.22 4.79
C HIS A 71 6.28 20.40 3.86
N PHE A 72 5.30 21.30 3.75
CA PHE A 72 5.36 22.52 2.94
C PHE A 72 5.54 23.76 3.85
N LYS A 73 5.74 24.95 3.28
CA LYS A 73 5.85 26.17 4.10
C LYS A 73 4.50 26.66 4.61
N THR A 74 3.44 26.49 3.82
CA THR A 74 2.09 26.98 4.13
C THR A 74 1.02 26.01 3.63
N PHE A 75 -0.21 26.18 4.11
CA PHE A 75 -1.37 25.44 3.60
C PHE A 75 -1.60 25.69 2.10
N ASN A 76 -1.41 26.92 1.62
CA ASN A 76 -1.59 27.24 0.19
C ASN A 76 -0.65 26.42 -0.69
N GLN A 77 0.62 26.28 -0.29
CA GLN A 77 1.57 25.42 -1.01
C GLN A 77 1.16 23.95 -0.95
N ALA A 78 0.79 23.43 0.22
CA ALA A 78 0.33 22.05 0.38
C ALA A 78 -0.89 21.75 -0.51
N PHE A 79 -1.89 22.63 -0.53
CA PHE A 79 -3.09 22.43 -1.33
C PHE A 79 -2.84 22.62 -2.83
N GLY A 80 -1.90 23.51 -3.22
CA GLY A 80 -1.43 23.63 -4.60
C GLY A 80 -0.72 22.36 -5.09
N PHE A 81 0.10 21.75 -4.24
CA PHE A 81 0.68 20.42 -4.47
C PHE A 81 -0.43 19.36 -4.65
N MET A 82 -1.37 19.28 -3.70
CA MET A 82 -2.47 18.32 -3.74
C MET A 82 -3.31 18.46 -5.01
N SER A 83 -3.62 19.69 -5.43
CA SER A 83 -4.38 19.95 -6.67
C SER A 83 -3.69 19.37 -7.91
N ARG A 84 -2.37 19.49 -8.01
CA ARG A 84 -1.60 18.91 -9.13
C ARG A 84 -1.62 17.38 -9.10
N VAL A 85 -1.55 16.78 -7.91
CA VAL A 85 -1.66 15.33 -7.73
C VAL A 85 -3.06 14.83 -8.09
N ALA A 86 -4.12 15.55 -7.69
CA ALA A 86 -5.50 15.20 -8.02
C ALA A 86 -5.74 15.15 -9.54
N LEU A 87 -5.24 16.14 -10.29
CA LEU A 87 -5.34 16.14 -11.75
C LEU A 87 -4.65 14.91 -12.40
N GLN A 88 -3.51 14.51 -11.85
CA GLN A 88 -2.82 13.32 -12.33
C GLN A 88 -3.52 12.03 -11.92
N ALA A 89 -4.11 11.98 -10.72
CA ALA A 89 -4.91 10.86 -10.23
C ALA A 89 -6.09 10.57 -11.16
N GLU A 90 -6.83 11.60 -11.57
CA GLU A 90 -7.92 11.49 -12.55
C GLU A 90 -7.43 10.96 -13.89
N LYS A 91 -6.32 11.52 -14.42
CA LYS A 91 -5.72 11.07 -15.68
C LYS A 91 -5.28 9.60 -15.64
N MET A 92 -4.79 9.13 -14.48
CA MET A 92 -4.34 7.76 -14.28
C MET A 92 -5.46 6.80 -13.89
N ASN A 93 -6.64 7.32 -13.53
CA ASN A 93 -7.68 6.59 -12.81
C ASN A 93 -7.10 5.78 -11.63
N HIS A 94 -6.28 6.46 -10.82
CA HIS A 94 -5.60 5.87 -9.66
C HIS A 94 -5.44 6.93 -8.58
N HIS A 95 -6.12 6.77 -7.45
CA HIS A 95 -6.25 7.80 -6.43
C HIS A 95 -5.41 7.49 -5.19
N PRO A 96 -4.72 8.48 -4.61
CA PRO A 96 -4.02 8.29 -3.34
C PRO A 96 -5.01 8.24 -2.17
N GLU A 97 -4.62 7.54 -1.12
CA GLU A 97 -5.17 7.76 0.22
C GLU A 97 -4.31 8.84 0.89
N TRP A 98 -4.92 9.91 1.39
CA TRP A 98 -4.14 10.96 2.06
C TRP A 98 -4.86 11.63 3.22
N PHE A 99 -4.05 12.25 4.07
CA PHE A 99 -4.50 13.07 5.18
C PHE A 99 -3.71 14.38 5.18
N ASN A 100 -4.40 15.51 5.31
CA ASN A 100 -3.77 16.83 5.31
C ASN A 100 -4.17 17.62 6.56
N VAL A 101 -3.17 18.22 7.21
CA VAL A 101 -3.34 19.22 8.27
C VAL A 101 -2.40 20.37 7.99
N TYR A 102 -2.95 21.53 7.66
CA TYR A 102 -2.19 22.73 7.32
C TYR A 102 -1.11 22.44 6.26
N ASN A 103 0.16 22.58 6.61
CA ASN A 103 1.30 22.41 5.71
C ASN A 103 1.81 20.97 5.60
N LYS A 104 1.19 19.99 6.27
CA LYS A 104 1.59 18.58 6.27
C LYS A 104 0.64 17.74 5.44
N VAL A 105 1.18 16.92 4.54
CA VAL A 105 0.42 15.97 3.71
C VAL A 105 1.00 14.58 3.89
N GLN A 106 0.19 13.66 4.40
CA GLN A 106 0.50 12.25 4.56
C GLN A 106 -0.14 11.47 3.42
N ILE A 107 0.62 10.66 2.70
CA ILE A 107 0.17 9.98 1.49
C ILE A 107 0.46 8.49 1.62
N THR A 108 -0.57 7.66 1.40
CA THR A 108 -0.47 6.21 1.26
C THR A 108 -0.90 5.81 -0.15
N LEU A 109 -0.12 4.95 -0.80
CA LEU A 109 -0.43 4.40 -2.13
C LEU A 109 -0.51 2.89 -2.07
N THR A 110 -1.60 2.35 -2.60
CA THR A 110 -1.83 0.95 -2.87
C THR A 110 -2.88 0.82 -3.96
N THR A 111 -2.94 -0.32 -4.64
CA THR A 111 -3.95 -0.60 -5.65
C THR A 111 -4.99 -1.57 -5.10
N HIS A 112 -6.19 -1.06 -4.81
CA HIS A 112 -7.29 -1.86 -4.25
C HIS A 112 -7.72 -3.03 -5.14
N ASP A 113 -7.67 -2.86 -6.47
CA ASP A 113 -8.09 -3.86 -7.46
C ASP A 113 -7.28 -5.17 -7.31
N CYS A 114 -5.95 -5.05 -7.26
CA CYS A 114 -5.05 -6.19 -7.07
C CYS A 114 -4.77 -6.49 -5.58
N GLY A 115 -5.30 -5.66 -4.67
CA GLY A 115 -5.17 -5.82 -3.23
C GLY A 115 -3.76 -5.53 -2.70
N GLY A 116 -2.95 -4.74 -3.40
CA GLY A 116 -1.57 -4.47 -3.01
C GLY A 116 -0.84 -3.51 -3.95
N LEU A 117 0.49 -3.50 -3.92
CA LEU A 117 1.30 -2.60 -4.74
C LEU A 117 1.28 -3.02 -6.21
N SER A 118 1.12 -2.03 -7.07
CA SER A 118 1.09 -2.17 -8.52
C SER A 118 2.03 -1.18 -9.19
N LYS A 119 2.21 -1.34 -10.51
CA LYS A 119 2.93 -0.35 -11.33
C LYS A 119 2.28 1.04 -11.31
N ARG A 120 0.98 1.15 -10.98
CA ARG A 120 0.28 2.44 -10.86
C ARG A 120 0.75 3.21 -9.63
N ASP A 121 0.96 2.53 -8.51
CA ASP A 121 1.48 3.11 -7.27
C ASP A 121 2.88 3.68 -7.49
N ILE A 122 3.76 2.92 -8.14
CA ILE A 122 5.12 3.36 -8.46
C ILE A 122 5.11 4.59 -9.37
N LYS A 123 4.25 4.61 -10.40
CA LYS A 123 4.12 5.78 -11.30
C LYS A 123 3.59 7.01 -10.55
N MET A 124 2.61 6.83 -9.66
CA MET A 124 2.05 7.91 -8.85
C MET A 124 3.09 8.47 -7.88
N ALA A 125 3.84 7.61 -7.19
CA ALA A 125 4.92 8.01 -6.29
C ALA A 125 5.99 8.85 -7.00
N LYS A 126 6.46 8.39 -8.17
CA LYS A 126 7.43 9.14 -9.00
C LYS A 126 6.88 10.50 -9.47
N PHE A 127 5.58 10.57 -9.79
CA PHE A 127 4.95 11.84 -10.13
C PHE A 127 4.88 12.79 -8.92
N ILE A 128 4.48 12.29 -7.76
CA ILE A 128 4.45 13.05 -6.51
C ILE A 128 5.83 13.64 -6.19
N ASP A 129 6.89 12.84 -6.32
CA ASP A 129 8.26 13.30 -6.09
C ASP A 129 8.65 14.42 -7.07
N LYS A 130 8.29 14.28 -8.36
CA LYS A 130 8.52 15.32 -9.36
C LYS A 130 7.78 16.62 -9.04
N VAL A 131 6.52 16.54 -8.60
CA VAL A 131 5.74 17.72 -8.21
C VAL A 131 6.38 18.38 -6.99
N THR A 132 6.77 17.58 -5.99
CA THR A 132 7.41 18.06 -4.75
C THR A 132 8.71 18.81 -5.03
N LEU A 133 9.55 18.33 -5.94
CA LEU A 133 10.80 19.00 -6.34
C LEU A 133 10.59 20.32 -7.09
N SER A 134 9.38 20.59 -7.58
CA SER A 134 9.05 21.78 -8.36
C SER A 134 8.29 22.86 -7.57
N MET A 135 8.16 22.70 -6.24
CA MET A 135 7.50 23.65 -5.34
C MET A 135 8.48 24.17 -4.28
#